data_AF-A0A938LXI2-F1
#
_entry.id   AF-A0A938LXI2-F1
#
_cell.length_a   1.000
_cell.length_b   1.000
_cell.length_c   1.000
_cell.angle_alpha   90.00
_cell.angle_beta   90.00
_cell.angle_gamma   90.00
#
_symmetry.space_group_name_H-M   'P 1'
#
loop_
_entity.id
_entity.type
_entity.pdbx_description
1 polymer ?
#
loop_
_entity_poly.entity_id
_entity_poly.type
_entity_poly.pdbx_seq_one_letter_code
_entity_poly.pdbx_strand_id
1 'polypeptide(L)'
;MKQITSLLTCAIGLTLWVGLALAQGGDDPPASGPEATEIVRYEQERSQARLEPVRRGDQPGLAVIFEGTSDLHYYAKAETAPSPGLQLKVEGSADNLRFGPAVFPAWTMFDDPTGKKVEVYVGNFTVFVPLEEGSISGSAQPVQ
;
A
#
# COMPACT_ATOMS: atom_id res chain seq x y z
N MET A 1 56.38 34.31 -0.25
CA MET A 1 56.32 34.28 -1.74
C MET A 1 55.21 33.29 -2.09
N LYS A 2 54.16 33.57 -2.86
CA LYS A 2 53.81 34.70 -3.70
C LYS A 2 52.26 34.68 -3.84
N GLN A 3 51.63 35.84 -3.70
CA GLN A 3 50.26 36.12 -4.15
C GLN A 3 50.13 35.82 -5.65
N ILE A 4 48.92 35.61 -6.17
CA ILE A 4 48.36 36.39 -7.29
C ILE A 4 46.86 36.08 -7.46
N THR A 5 46.11 37.16 -7.30
CA THR A 5 44.70 37.41 -7.55
C THR A 5 44.40 37.46 -9.05
N SER A 6 43.20 37.02 -9.40
CA SER A 6 42.30 37.45 -10.49
C SER A 6 42.80 38.46 -11.55
N LEU A 7 42.49 38.18 -12.83
CA LEU A 7 41.83 39.05 -13.83
C LEU A 7 42.17 38.55 -15.25
N LEU A 8 41.15 38.21 -16.06
CA LEU A 8 40.85 38.99 -17.26
C LEU A 8 39.54 38.56 -17.93
N THR A 9 38.77 39.59 -18.21
CA THR A 9 37.48 39.76 -18.86
C THR A 9 37.51 39.43 -20.37
N CYS A 10 36.31 39.18 -20.91
CA CYS A 10 35.77 39.74 -22.16
C CYS A 10 35.43 38.72 -23.26
N ALA A 11 34.14 38.41 -23.39
CA ALA A 11 33.46 38.32 -24.70
C ALA A 11 31.96 38.51 -24.48
N ILE A 12 31.46 39.66 -24.94
CA ILE A 12 30.05 39.98 -25.06
C ILE A 12 29.48 39.13 -26.20
N GLY A 13 28.53 38.26 -25.87
CA GLY A 13 27.74 37.49 -26.84
C GLY A 13 26.26 37.72 -26.56
N LEU A 14 25.74 38.86 -27.02
CA LEU A 14 24.32 39.14 -27.07
C LEU A 14 23.71 38.34 -28.23
N THR A 15 23.13 37.19 -27.93
CA THR A 15 22.17 36.54 -28.81
C THR A 15 20.85 36.43 -28.08
N LEU A 16 19.95 37.38 -28.36
CA LEU A 16 18.52 37.22 -28.12
C LEU A 16 18.05 35.99 -28.92
N TRP A 17 17.73 34.92 -28.21
CA TRP A 17 16.80 33.92 -28.69
C TRP A 17 15.59 33.97 -27.76
N VAL A 18 14.52 34.55 -28.29
CA VAL A 18 13.17 34.39 -27.75
C VAL A 18 12.81 32.92 -27.95
N GLY A 19 13.18 32.08 -26.99
CA GLY A 19 12.69 30.73 -26.85
C GLY A 19 11.44 30.75 -25.99
N LEU A 20 10.28 30.70 -26.64
CA LEU A 20 8.98 30.45 -26.03
C LEU A 20 9.04 29.11 -25.29
N ALA A 21 9.28 29.11 -23.98
CA ALA A 21 9.19 27.91 -23.16
C ALA A 21 7.71 27.57 -22.95
N LEU A 22 7.17 26.81 -23.90
CA LEU A 22 5.93 26.07 -23.74
C LEU A 22 6.10 25.07 -22.59
N ALA A 23 5.13 25.09 -21.68
CA ALA A 23 4.70 24.01 -20.80
C ALA A 23 5.78 22.96 -20.40
N GLN A 24 6.33 23.10 -19.20
CA GLN A 24 6.69 21.90 -18.44
C GLN A 24 5.40 21.28 -17.91
N GLY A 25 4.69 20.58 -18.80
CA GLY A 25 3.83 19.48 -18.38
C GLY A 25 4.77 18.49 -17.71
N GLY A 26 4.68 18.38 -16.39
CA GLY A 26 5.44 17.39 -15.65
C GLY A 26 5.11 16.02 -16.21
N ASP A 27 6.11 15.38 -16.83
CA ASP A 27 6.15 13.94 -17.00
C ASP A 27 6.31 13.31 -15.60
N ASP A 28 5.31 13.47 -14.74
CA ASP A 28 5.19 12.60 -13.58
C ASP A 28 4.94 11.20 -14.17
N PRO A 29 5.89 10.24 -14.02
CA PRO A 29 5.59 8.87 -14.39
C PRO A 29 4.33 8.47 -13.61
N PRO A 30 3.35 7.79 -14.22
CA PRO A 30 2.17 7.35 -13.50
C PRO A 30 2.65 6.56 -12.28
N ALA A 31 2.23 6.98 -11.09
CA ALA A 31 2.53 6.32 -9.84
C ALA A 31 2.26 4.82 -10.05
N SER A 32 3.33 4.05 -10.15
CA SER A 32 3.27 2.68 -10.64
C SER A 32 2.93 1.78 -9.47
N GLY A 33 1.64 1.70 -9.18
CA GLY A 33 1.04 0.87 -8.14
C GLY A 33 -0.28 1.45 -7.66
N PRO A 34 -1.25 0.63 -7.23
CA PRO A 34 -2.43 1.13 -6.55
C PRO A 34 -1.99 1.91 -5.31
N GLU A 35 -2.49 3.13 -5.17
CA GLU A 35 -2.18 4.02 -4.05
C GLU A 35 -2.56 3.34 -2.72
N ALA A 36 -1.66 3.39 -1.74
CA ALA A 36 -1.93 2.85 -0.42
C ALA A 36 -2.96 3.73 0.29
N THR A 37 -3.99 3.10 0.85
CA THR A 37 -4.97 3.75 1.71
C THR A 37 -4.41 3.85 3.12
N GLU A 38 -4.26 5.06 3.64
CA GLU A 38 -3.91 5.27 5.06
C GLU A 38 -5.07 4.79 5.95
N ILE A 39 -4.76 3.95 6.93
CA ILE A 39 -5.74 3.44 7.91
C ILE A 39 -5.69 4.32 9.16
N VAL A 40 -4.49 4.62 9.64
CA VAL A 40 -4.28 5.44 10.84
C VAL A 40 -2.91 6.09 10.80
N ARG A 41 -2.84 7.30 11.37
CA ARG A 41 -1.60 8.03 11.63
C ARG A 41 -1.73 8.75 12.97
N TYR A 42 -0.75 8.54 13.85
CA TYR A 42 -0.68 9.24 15.12
C TYR A 42 0.79 9.46 15.49
N GLU A 43 1.20 10.73 15.61
CA GLU A 43 2.61 11.11 15.78
C GLU A 43 3.54 10.43 14.75
N GLN A 44 4.42 9.52 15.21
CA GLN A 44 5.35 8.76 14.37
C GLN A 44 4.79 7.39 13.95
N GLU A 45 3.66 6.98 14.52
CA GLU A 45 3.00 5.73 14.22
C GLU A 45 2.12 5.86 12.98
N ARG A 46 2.15 4.84 12.13
CA ARG A 46 1.34 4.81 10.91
C ARG A 46 0.99 3.40 10.52
N SER A 47 -0.17 3.25 9.89
CA SER A 47 -0.52 2.05 9.16
C SER A 47 -1.30 2.40 7.90
N GLN A 48 -0.99 1.69 6.83
CA GLN A 48 -1.62 1.81 5.52
C GLN A 48 -1.83 0.41 4.93
N ALA A 49 -2.78 0.30 4.00
CA ALA A 49 -2.97 -0.91 3.23
C ALA A 49 -3.09 -0.61 1.74
N ARG A 50 -2.57 -1.51 0.90
CA ARG A 50 -2.80 -1.50 -0.54
C ARG A 50 -3.30 -2.85 -1.02
N LEU A 51 -3.92 -2.86 -2.19
CA LEU A 51 -4.47 -4.05 -2.82
C LEU A 51 -3.64 -4.42 -4.04
N GLU A 52 -3.19 -5.67 -4.13
CA GLU A 52 -2.50 -6.18 -5.32
C GLU A 52 -3.22 -7.44 -5.84
N PRO A 53 -3.51 -7.55 -7.14
CA PRO A 53 -3.94 -8.82 -7.73
C PRO A 53 -2.83 -9.86 -7.63
N VAL A 54 -3.13 -11.05 -7.11
CA VAL A 54 -2.15 -12.13 -6.95
C VAL A 54 -2.73 -13.49 -7.29
N ARG A 55 -1.86 -14.48 -7.47
CA ARG A 55 -2.22 -15.90 -7.47
C ARG A 55 -1.43 -16.63 -6.38
N ARG A 56 -2.13 -17.45 -5.58
CA ARG A 56 -1.51 -18.37 -4.63
C ARG A 56 -1.71 -19.79 -5.16
N GLY A 57 -0.65 -20.35 -5.76
CA GLY A 57 -0.79 -21.54 -6.60
C GLY A 57 -1.72 -21.23 -7.79
N ASP A 58 -2.74 -22.06 -8.00
CA ASP A 58 -3.72 -21.86 -9.08
C ASP A 58 -4.88 -20.93 -8.70
N GLN A 59 -5.01 -20.56 -7.42
CA GLN A 59 -6.12 -19.74 -6.93
C GLN A 59 -5.84 -18.23 -7.13
N PRO A 60 -6.62 -17.53 -7.97
CA PRO A 60 -6.54 -16.07 -8.07
C PRO A 60 -7.18 -15.39 -6.86
N GLY A 61 -6.74 -14.18 -6.55
CA GLY A 61 -7.32 -13.37 -5.48
C GLY A 61 -6.66 -12.01 -5.35
N LEU A 62 -6.91 -11.37 -4.21
CA LEU A 62 -6.30 -10.10 -3.83
C LEU A 62 -5.35 -10.32 -2.64
N ALA A 63 -4.16 -9.72 -2.71
CA ALA A 63 -3.33 -9.48 -1.55
C ALA A 63 -3.71 -8.12 -0.96
N VAL A 64 -4.12 -8.11 0.29
CA VAL A 64 -4.25 -6.89 1.10
C VAL A 64 -2.95 -6.77 1.89
N ILE A 65 -2.10 -5.85 1.46
CA ILE A 65 -0.75 -5.67 1.98
C ILE A 65 -0.80 -4.52 2.97
N PHE A 66 -0.61 -4.84 4.24
CA PHE A 66 -0.51 -3.88 5.32
C PHE A 66 0.96 -3.49 5.51
N GLU A 67 1.20 -2.19 5.64
CA GLU A 67 2.49 -1.63 6.00
C GLU A 67 2.30 -0.66 7.16
N GLY A 68 3.13 -0.81 8.19
CA GLY A 68 2.98 0.01 9.38
C GLY A 68 4.17 -0.04 10.31
N THR A 69 4.11 0.80 11.34
CA THR A 69 5.05 0.75 12.46
C THR A 69 4.77 -0.46 13.36
N SER A 70 5.70 -0.77 14.26
CA SER A 70 5.60 -1.90 15.19
C SER A 70 4.69 -1.63 16.40
N ASP A 71 4.23 -0.41 16.58
CA ASP A 71 3.48 0.01 17.76
C ASP A 71 1.97 -0.15 17.59
N LEU A 72 1.52 -0.19 16.33
CA LEU A 72 0.11 -0.41 15.98
C LEU A 72 -0.18 -1.91 15.85
N HIS A 73 -1.11 -2.36 16.69
CA HIS A 73 -1.47 -3.77 16.80
C HIS A 73 -2.92 -3.99 16.34
N TYR A 74 -3.09 -4.87 15.37
CA TYR A 74 -4.40 -5.33 14.91
C TYR A 74 -4.79 -6.60 15.66
N TYR A 75 -5.90 -6.60 16.39
CA TYR A 75 -6.36 -7.80 17.09
C TYR A 75 -6.67 -8.93 16.10
N ALA A 76 -6.08 -10.09 16.30
CA ALA A 76 -6.26 -11.25 15.43
C ALA A 76 -7.51 -12.07 15.76
N LYS A 77 -7.96 -12.04 17.03
CA LYS A 77 -9.05 -12.85 17.56
C LYS A 77 -10.04 -12.01 18.36
N ALA A 78 -11.32 -12.36 18.26
CA ALA A 78 -12.37 -11.66 18.99
C ALA A 78 -12.33 -12.00 20.49
N GLU A 79 -11.93 -13.22 20.82
CA GLU A 79 -11.95 -13.78 22.18
C GLU A 79 -10.95 -13.10 23.11
N THR A 80 -9.82 -12.66 22.56
CA THR A 80 -8.76 -12.00 23.32
C THR A 80 -8.74 -10.49 23.12
N ALA A 81 -9.48 -9.95 22.14
CA ALA A 81 -9.67 -8.50 22.02
C ALA A 81 -10.32 -7.87 23.28
N PRO A 82 -10.18 -6.55 23.49
CA PRO A 82 -10.78 -5.85 24.62
C PRO A 82 -12.32 -5.92 24.64
N SER A 83 -12.93 -5.99 23.45
CA SER A 83 -14.37 -6.11 23.25
C SER A 83 -14.66 -7.00 22.04
N PRO A 84 -15.82 -7.68 22.01
CA PRO A 84 -16.25 -8.44 20.84
C PRO A 84 -16.31 -7.58 19.57
N GLY A 85 -15.85 -8.13 18.45
CA GLY A 85 -15.94 -7.48 17.14
C GLY A 85 -14.79 -6.55 16.78
N LEU A 86 -13.80 -6.37 17.67
CA LEU A 86 -12.62 -5.53 17.42
C LEU A 86 -11.48 -6.23 16.68
N GLN A 87 -11.63 -7.50 16.34
CA GLN A 87 -10.64 -8.18 15.51
C GLN A 87 -10.59 -7.58 14.10
N LEU A 88 -9.40 -7.59 13.49
CA LEU A 88 -9.23 -7.20 12.10
C LEU A 88 -10.06 -8.13 11.21
N LYS A 89 -10.88 -7.51 10.37
CA LYS A 89 -11.66 -8.19 9.34
C LYS A 89 -11.23 -7.66 7.98
N VAL A 90 -11.08 -8.56 7.03
CA VAL A 90 -10.76 -8.26 5.64
C VAL A 90 -11.75 -9.04 4.80
N GLU A 91 -12.50 -8.33 3.97
CA GLU A 91 -13.55 -8.88 3.11
C GLU A 91 -13.44 -8.21 1.74
N GLY A 92 -13.61 -8.99 0.67
CA GLY A 92 -13.67 -8.48 -0.69
C GLY A 92 -15.12 -8.47 -1.18
N SER A 93 -15.52 -7.42 -1.89
CA SER A 93 -16.84 -7.34 -2.52
C SER A 93 -16.77 -6.56 -3.84
N ALA A 94 -17.55 -7.02 -4.82
CA ALA A 94 -17.80 -6.34 -6.08
C ALA A 94 -19.05 -6.94 -6.75
N ASP A 95 -19.71 -6.20 -7.65
CA ASP A 95 -21.03 -6.56 -8.19
C ASP A 95 -21.06 -7.94 -8.87
N ASN A 96 -20.01 -8.31 -9.61
CA ASN A 96 -19.96 -9.54 -10.42
C ASN A 96 -18.84 -10.49 -10.00
N LEU A 97 -18.21 -10.26 -8.85
CA LEU A 97 -17.12 -11.08 -8.34
C LEU A 97 -17.44 -11.51 -6.91
N ARG A 98 -17.32 -12.80 -6.64
CA ARG A 98 -17.42 -13.33 -5.28
C ARG A 98 -16.05 -13.64 -4.73
N PHE A 99 -15.84 -13.28 -3.48
CA PHE A 99 -14.61 -13.52 -2.76
C PHE A 99 -14.89 -14.49 -1.61
N GLY A 100 -13.98 -15.44 -1.43
CA GLY A 100 -14.02 -16.34 -0.29
C GLY A 100 -13.46 -15.68 0.98
N PRO A 101 -13.48 -16.41 2.11
CA PRO A 101 -12.94 -15.92 3.37
C PRO A 101 -11.46 -15.54 3.28
N ALA A 102 -11.10 -14.42 3.90
CA ALA A 102 -9.72 -13.98 3.97
C ALA A 102 -8.83 -14.97 4.74
N VAL A 103 -7.63 -15.19 4.21
CA VAL A 103 -6.60 -16.04 4.79
C VAL A 103 -5.50 -15.16 5.37
N PHE A 104 -5.49 -15.07 6.69
CA PHE A 104 -4.52 -14.31 7.46
C PHE A 104 -3.19 -15.08 7.64
N PRO A 105 -2.07 -14.37 7.85
CA PRO A 105 -0.82 -14.99 8.24
C PRO A 105 -0.88 -15.48 9.70
N ALA A 106 0.20 -16.07 10.19
CA ALA A 106 0.32 -16.35 11.62
C ALA A 106 0.38 -15.04 12.41
N TRP A 107 -0.37 -14.99 13.52
CA TRP A 107 -0.35 -13.90 14.48
C TRP A 107 0.77 -14.08 15.51
N THR A 108 1.05 -13.03 16.27
CA THR A 108 1.97 -13.05 17.41
C THR A 108 1.24 -12.74 18.72
N MET A 109 1.81 -13.17 19.85
CA MET A 109 1.27 -12.81 21.16
C MET A 109 1.82 -11.46 21.62
N PHE A 110 0.96 -10.61 22.15
CA PHE A 110 1.30 -9.31 22.74
C PHE A 110 0.76 -9.23 24.17
N ASP A 111 1.59 -8.72 25.09
CA ASP A 111 1.18 -8.41 26.46
C ASP A 111 0.65 -6.97 26.48
N ASP A 112 -0.66 -6.82 26.64
CA ASP A 112 -1.26 -5.50 26.68
C ASP A 112 -0.91 -4.73 27.98
N PRO A 113 -1.09 -3.40 28.02
CA PRO A 113 -0.79 -2.61 29.21
C PRO A 113 -1.60 -2.98 30.45
N THR A 114 -2.67 -3.78 30.30
CA THR A 114 -3.49 -4.29 31.40
C THR A 114 -3.00 -5.66 31.92
N GLY A 115 -1.97 -6.22 31.29
CA GLY A 115 -1.39 -7.53 31.62
C GLY A 115 -2.11 -8.72 30.96
N LYS A 116 -3.04 -8.47 30.02
CA LYS A 116 -3.72 -9.52 29.26
C LYS A 116 -2.90 -9.86 28.03
N LYS A 117 -2.88 -11.16 27.70
CA LYS A 117 -2.28 -11.68 26.47
C LYS A 117 -3.27 -11.65 25.33
N VAL A 118 -2.89 -11.00 24.24
CA VAL A 118 -3.73 -10.82 23.05
C VAL A 118 -2.97 -11.21 21.78
N GLU A 119 -3.65 -11.91 20.88
CA GLU A 119 -3.10 -12.23 19.57
C GLU A 119 -3.26 -11.05 18.61
N VAL A 120 -2.17 -10.71 17.93
CA VAL A 120 -2.11 -9.50 17.09
C VAL A 120 -1.34 -9.71 15.78
N TYR A 121 -1.66 -8.88 14.80
CA TYR A 121 -0.80 -8.59 13.64
C TYR A 121 -0.16 -7.21 13.83
N VAL A 122 1.12 -7.09 13.48
CA VAL A 122 1.93 -5.89 13.75
C VAL A 122 2.93 -5.66 12.62
N GLY A 123 3.24 -4.40 12.34
CA GLY A 123 4.16 -4.01 11.26
C GLY A 123 3.63 -4.42 9.89
N ASN A 124 4.49 -5.06 9.09
CA ASN A 124 4.16 -5.43 7.71
C ASN A 124 3.62 -6.86 7.66
N PHE A 125 2.44 -7.03 7.07
CA PHE A 125 1.84 -8.34 6.87
C PHE A 125 0.90 -8.35 5.66
N THR A 126 0.56 -9.54 5.17
CA THR A 126 -0.29 -9.68 3.97
C THR A 126 -1.42 -10.66 4.24
N VAL A 127 -2.64 -10.24 3.93
CA VAL A 127 -3.84 -11.06 3.97
C VAL A 127 -4.23 -11.41 2.54
N PHE A 128 -4.53 -12.69 2.28
CA PHE A 128 -4.97 -13.14 0.97
C PHE A 128 -6.49 -13.31 0.95
N VAL A 129 -7.17 -12.65 0.02
CA VAL A 129 -8.61 -12.79 -0.20
C VAL A 129 -8.82 -13.57 -1.50
N PRO A 130 -9.17 -14.86 -1.43
CA PRO A 130 -9.34 -15.68 -2.62
C PRO A 130 -10.56 -15.21 -3.41
N LEU A 131 -10.45 -15.22 -4.73
CA LEU A 131 -11.63 -15.14 -5.59
C LEU A 131 -12.27 -16.53 -5.67
N GLU A 132 -13.60 -16.60 -5.58
CA GLU A 132 -14.32 -17.86 -5.69
C GLU A 132 -14.30 -18.40 -7.13
N GLU A 133 -14.19 -19.73 -7.24
CA GLU A 133 -14.28 -20.43 -8.52
C GLU A 133 -15.60 -20.11 -9.23
N GLY A 134 -15.54 -19.94 -10.56
CA GLY A 134 -16.68 -19.56 -11.37
C GLY A 134 -17.03 -18.07 -11.39
N SER A 135 -16.39 -17.23 -10.57
CA SER A 135 -16.60 -15.76 -10.61
C SER A 135 -16.05 -15.10 -11.87
N ILE A 136 -15.04 -15.69 -12.51
CA ILE A 136 -14.36 -15.12 -13.70
C ILE A 136 -14.87 -15.72 -15.03
N SER A 137 -15.57 -16.86 -14.98
CA SER A 137 -15.94 -17.63 -16.17
C SER A 137 -17.27 -17.20 -16.81
N GLY A 138 -17.92 -16.14 -16.31
CA GLY A 138 -19.28 -15.75 -16.69
C GLY A 138 -19.44 -14.76 -17.85
N SER A 139 -18.37 -14.30 -18.51
CA SER A 139 -18.46 -13.19 -19.49
C SER A 139 -18.17 -13.55 -20.96
N ALA A 140 -17.94 -14.82 -21.30
CA ALA A 140 -17.77 -15.23 -22.69
C ALA A 140 -19.08 -15.85 -23.23
N GLN A 141 -20.07 -15.02 -23.57
CA GLN A 141 -21.12 -15.46 -24.50
C GLN A 141 -20.52 -15.51 -25.92
N PRO A 142 -20.56 -16.67 -26.62
CA PRO A 142 -20.20 -16.70 -28.03
C PRO A 142 -21.23 -15.88 -28.81
N VAL A 143 -20.75 -14.93 -29.60
CA VAL A 143 -21.56 -14.22 -30.60
C VAL A 143 -22.04 -15.28 -31.61
N GLN A 144 -23.34 -15.49 -31.71
CA GLN A 144 -23.97 -16.26 -32.80
C GLN A 144 -24.18 -15.36 -34.01
#